data_AF-A0A3R8AQ76-F1
#
_entry.id   AF-A0A3R8AQ76-F1
#
_cell.length_a   1.000
_cell.length_b   1.000
_cell.length_c   1.000
_cell.angle_alpha   90.00
_cell.angle_beta   90.00
_cell.angle_gamma   90.00
#
_symmetry.space_group_name_H-M   'P 1'
#
loop_
_entity.id
_entity.type
_entity.pdbx_description
1 polymer ?
#
loop_
_entity_poly.entity_id
_entity_poly.type
_entity_poly.pdbx_seq_one_letter_code
_entity_poly.pdbx_strand_id
1 'polypeptide(L)'
;MRKRVDPRVRTLVENCIQLGQRSFFVIIGDRGSEQVVNLHYLLHRYFPAQKPSVLWCYKKDLGFSSHRRKRAKQVKKKIQRGLYDPNIDDPFELFMSSTNVRFCYYKDSHTVLGMTTGMCVLQDFEAITPNILCRTVETVQGGGIICLLLRSFASLQQLYDLSMDIHG
;
A
#
# COMPACT_ATOMS: atom_id res chain seq x y z
N MET A 1 -6.65 20.27 9.57
CA MET A 1 -7.70 20.69 8.61
C MET A 1 -8.10 19.48 7.77
N ARG A 2 -9.31 18.93 7.95
CA ARG A 2 -9.82 17.82 7.11
C ARG A 2 -10.15 18.39 5.73
N LYS A 3 -9.48 17.90 4.69
CA LYS A 3 -9.77 18.25 3.29
C LYS A 3 -10.68 17.18 2.68
N ARG A 4 -11.68 17.61 1.90
CA ARG A 4 -12.52 16.69 1.14
C ARG A 4 -11.65 16.05 0.05
N VAL A 5 -11.61 14.72 0.03
CA VAL A 5 -10.95 13.96 -1.04
C VAL A 5 -11.78 14.08 -2.31
N ASP A 6 -11.11 14.18 -3.44
CA ASP A 6 -11.75 14.23 -4.76
C ASP A 6 -12.64 12.99 -4.99
N PRO A 7 -13.90 13.16 -5.42
CA PRO A 7 -14.83 12.05 -5.63
C PRO A 7 -14.32 10.98 -6.61
N ARG A 8 -13.46 11.34 -7.56
CA ARG A 8 -12.92 10.42 -8.58
C ARG A 8 -12.23 9.19 -7.98
N VAL A 9 -11.57 9.34 -6.82
CA VAL A 9 -10.92 8.22 -6.12
C VAL A 9 -11.95 7.18 -5.70
N ARG A 10 -13.06 7.63 -5.11
CA ARG A 10 -14.15 6.75 -4.68
C ARG A 10 -14.86 6.12 -5.87
N THR A 11 -15.22 6.92 -6.87
CA THR A 11 -15.92 6.44 -8.06
C THR A 11 -15.09 5.39 -8.81
N LEU A 12 -13.77 5.58 -8.93
CA LEU A 12 -12.89 4.58 -9.54
C LEU A 12 -12.92 3.25 -8.79
N VAL A 13 -12.79 3.27 -7.46
CA VAL A 13 -12.84 2.04 -6.64
C VAL A 13 -14.20 1.36 -6.78
N GLU A 14 -15.31 2.10 -6.70
CA GLU A 14 -16.66 1.56 -6.86
C GLU A 14 -16.84 0.86 -8.22
N ASN A 15 -16.43 1.51 -9.30
CA ASN A 15 -16.53 0.96 -10.65
C ASN A 15 -15.68 -0.31 -10.82
N CYS A 16 -14.43 -0.28 -10.34
CA CYS A 16 -13.54 -1.44 -10.42
C CYS A 16 -14.08 -2.64 -9.64
N ILE A 17 -14.71 -2.42 -8.48
CA ILE A 17 -15.36 -3.49 -7.71
C ILE A 17 -16.55 -4.07 -8.47
N GLN A 18 -17.43 -3.22 -9.03
CA GLN A 18 -18.59 -3.67 -9.78
C GLN A 18 -18.22 -4.45 -11.05
N LEU A 19 -17.16 -4.02 -11.74
CA LEU A 19 -16.69 -4.64 -12.98
C LEU A 19 -15.71 -5.81 -12.74
N GLY A 20 -15.34 -6.10 -11.49
CA GLY A 20 -14.30 -7.08 -11.19
C GLY A 20 -12.91 -6.71 -11.72
N GLN A 21 -12.64 -5.42 -11.93
CA GLN A 21 -11.39 -4.88 -12.44
C GLN A 21 -10.47 -4.44 -11.31
N ARG A 22 -9.16 -4.44 -11.54
CA ARG A 22 -8.17 -3.93 -10.57
C ARG A 22 -8.02 -2.42 -10.77
N SER A 23 -7.99 -1.68 -9.67
CA SER A 23 -7.65 -0.25 -9.70
C SER A 23 -6.17 -0.05 -9.42
N PHE A 24 -5.56 0.97 -10.05
CA PHE A 24 -4.15 1.29 -9.90
C PHE A 24 -4.00 2.75 -9.45
N PHE A 25 -3.33 2.97 -8.31
CA PHE A 25 -3.06 4.29 -7.76
C PHE A 25 -1.56 4.54 -7.66
N VAL A 26 -1.11 5.69 -8.16
CA VAL A 26 0.25 6.19 -7.94
C VAL A 26 0.17 7.30 -6.89
N ILE A 27 0.86 7.11 -5.77
CA ILE A 27 0.86 8.05 -4.63
C ILE A 27 2.24 8.69 -4.56
N ILE A 28 2.28 10.02 -4.66
CA ILE A 28 3.51 10.79 -4.66
C ILE A 28 3.64 11.55 -3.34
N GLY A 29 4.76 11.35 -2.65
CA GLY A 29 5.15 12.09 -1.44
C GLY A 29 5.61 11.21 -0.29
N ASP A 30 6.31 11.83 0.67
CA ASP A 30 6.98 11.14 1.78
C ASP A 30 6.01 10.40 2.74
N ARG A 31 4.73 10.80 2.75
CA ARG A 31 3.68 10.19 3.59
C ARG A 31 2.75 9.26 2.81
N GLY A 32 3.27 8.62 1.74
CA GLY A 32 2.50 7.68 0.93
C GLY A 32 1.91 6.51 1.72
N SER A 33 2.65 6.01 2.73
CA SER A 33 2.20 4.92 3.60
C SER A 33 0.94 5.26 4.41
N GLU A 34 0.77 6.51 4.83
CA GLU A 34 -0.46 6.98 5.51
C GLU A 34 -1.65 6.98 4.54
N GLN A 35 -1.43 7.31 3.27
CA GLN A 35 -2.50 7.33 2.27
C GLN A 35 -2.95 5.93 1.86
N VAL A 36 -2.05 4.93 1.91
CA VAL A 36 -2.42 3.51 1.75
C VAL A 36 -3.46 3.10 2.80
N VAL A 37 -3.34 3.56 4.05
CA VAL A 37 -4.32 3.29 5.11
C VAL A 37 -5.70 3.83 4.74
N ASN A 38 -5.77 5.04 4.20
CA ASN A 38 -7.02 5.65 3.78
C ASN A 38 -7.67 4.91 2.60
N LEU A 39 -6.87 4.48 1.62
CA LEU A 39 -7.36 3.67 0.49
C LEU A 39 -7.82 2.28 0.94
N HIS A 40 -7.10 1.64 1.87
CA HIS A 40 -7.50 0.37 2.45
C HIS A 40 -8.82 0.48 3.22
N TYR A 41 -8.97 1.56 3.99
CA TYR A 41 -10.23 1.86 4.68
C TYR A 41 -11.38 2.04 3.68
N LEU A 42 -11.17 2.77 2.59
CA LEU A 42 -12.14 2.91 1.52
C LEU A 42 -12.52 1.55 0.93
N LEU A 43 -11.53 0.72 0.58
CA LEU A 43 -11.76 -0.62 0.02
C LEU A 43 -12.56 -1.51 0.97
N HIS A 44 -12.20 -1.54 2.25
CA HIS A 44 -12.86 -2.37 3.26
C HIS A 44 -14.35 -2.08 3.39
N ARG A 45 -14.81 -0.84 3.15
CA ARG A 45 -16.24 -0.49 3.20
C ARG A 45 -17.09 -1.26 2.18
N TYR A 46 -16.48 -1.77 1.12
CA TYR A 46 -17.14 -2.57 0.09
C TYR A 46 -16.97 -4.08 0.30
N PHE A 47 -16.12 -4.49 1.24
CA PHE A 47 -15.91 -5.89 1.64
C PHE A 47 -16.13 -6.04 3.17
N PRO A 48 -17.38 -5.90 3.66
CA PRO A 48 -17.67 -5.92 5.10
C PRO A 48 -17.51 -7.31 5.71
N ALA A 49 -17.71 -8.38 4.92
CA ALA A 49 -17.60 -9.75 5.39
C ALA A 49 -16.16 -10.15 5.76
N GLN A 50 -15.17 -9.60 5.06
CA GLN A 50 -13.76 -9.87 5.33
C GLN A 50 -12.90 -8.67 4.98
N LYS A 51 -12.06 -8.27 5.94
CA LYS A 51 -11.08 -7.20 5.73
C LYS A 51 -10.09 -7.60 4.62
N PRO A 52 -9.93 -6.80 3.55
CA PRO A 52 -9.02 -7.13 2.45
C PRO A 52 -7.58 -7.36 2.95
N SER A 53 -6.96 -8.47 2.57
CA SER A 53 -5.54 -8.73 2.86
C SER A 53 -4.64 -7.83 2.02
N VAL A 54 -3.44 -7.55 2.53
CA VAL A 54 -2.49 -6.64 1.90
C VAL A 54 -1.16 -7.35 1.64
N LEU A 55 -0.69 -7.31 0.41
CA LEU A 55 0.70 -7.62 0.04
C LEU A 55 1.51 -6.32 0.05
N TRP A 56 2.53 -6.21 0.89
CA TRP A 56 3.41 -5.04 0.96
C TRP A 56 4.81 -5.41 0.48
N CYS A 57 5.17 -4.92 -0.71
CA CYS A 57 6.43 -5.19 -1.37
C CYS A 57 7.40 -4.01 -1.24
N TYR A 58 8.65 -4.32 -0.92
CA TYR A 58 9.69 -3.33 -0.65
C TYR A 58 11.08 -3.87 -1.01
N LYS A 59 12.04 -2.98 -1.24
CA LYS A 59 13.42 -3.32 -1.60
C LYS A 59 14.25 -3.67 -0.37
N LYS A 60 14.29 -2.76 0.61
CA LYS A 60 15.24 -2.84 1.73
C LYS A 60 14.64 -2.44 3.07
N ASP A 61 14.06 -1.25 3.17
CA ASP A 61 13.53 -0.71 4.43
C ASP A 61 12.06 -0.31 4.28
N LEU A 62 11.25 -0.66 5.28
CA LEU A 62 9.84 -0.28 5.37
C LEU A 62 9.65 1.08 6.05
N GLY A 63 10.66 1.59 6.77
CA GLY A 63 10.51 2.76 7.65
C GLY A 63 9.72 2.46 8.93
N PHE A 64 9.27 1.22 9.12
CA PHE A 64 8.60 0.72 10.32
C PHE A 64 8.91 -0.78 10.53
N SER A 65 8.63 -1.31 11.71
CA SER A 65 8.85 -2.74 11.97
C SER A 65 7.67 -3.58 11.47
N SER A 66 7.96 -4.57 10.62
CA SER A 66 6.99 -5.60 10.21
C SER A 66 6.56 -6.52 11.37
N HIS A 67 7.38 -6.68 12.40
CA HIS A 67 7.11 -7.57 13.54
C HIS A 67 6.13 -6.95 14.55
N ARG A 68 4.92 -7.53 14.66
CA ARG A 68 3.86 -7.11 15.60
C ARG A 68 4.35 -6.94 17.05
N ARG A 69 5.11 -7.91 17.57
CA ARG A 69 5.67 -7.86 18.93
C ARG A 69 6.65 -6.70 19.12
N LYS A 70 7.48 -6.39 18.12
CA LYS A 70 8.45 -5.29 18.17
C LYS A 70 7.73 -3.93 18.14
N ARG A 71 6.70 -3.78 17.30
CA ARG A 71 5.85 -2.58 17.28
C ARG A 71 5.11 -2.36 18.59
N ALA A 72 4.46 -3.39 19.14
CA ALA A 72 3.77 -3.27 20.44
C ALA A 72 4.71 -2.78 21.56
N LYS A 73 5.96 -3.26 21.59
CA LYS A 73 6.99 -2.76 22.52
C LYS A 73 7.38 -1.30 22.24
N GLN A 74 7.50 -0.90 20.98
CA GLN A 74 7.81 0.48 20.61
C GLN A 74 6.68 1.45 21.01
N VAL A 75 5.42 1.08 20.76
CA VAL A 75 4.24 1.86 21.17
C VAL A 75 4.19 1.98 22.70
N LYS A 76 4.37 0.87 23.44
CA LYS A 76 4.42 0.90 24.91
C LYS A 76 5.52 1.84 25.44
N LYS A 77 6.70 1.86 24.81
CA LYS A 77 7.78 2.78 25.17
C LYS A 77 7.43 4.24 24.87
N LYS A 78 6.72 4.53 23.78
CA LYS A 78 6.25 5.90 23.47
C LYS A 78 5.22 6.38 24.49
N ILE A 79 4.28 5.51 24.88
CA ILE A 79 3.28 5.78 25.95
C ILE A 79 3.99 6.12 27.26
N GLN A 80 4.96 5.29 27.68
CA GLN A 80 5.74 5.52 28.90
C GLN A 80 6.52 6.85 28.89
N ARG A 81 6.86 7.36 27.71
CA ARG A 81 7.57 8.64 27.53
C ARG A 81 6.62 9.84 27.38
N GLY A 82 5.30 9.64 27.40
CA GLY A 82 4.31 10.69 27.13
C GLY A 82 4.27 11.16 25.67
N LEU A 83 4.90 10.42 24.75
CA LEU A 83 4.98 10.76 23.31
C LEU A 83 3.87 10.10 22.47
N TYR A 84 2.93 9.43 23.12
CA TYR A 84 1.81 8.74 22.48
C TYR A 84 0.61 8.82 23.40
N ASP A 85 -0.49 9.39 22.90
CA ASP A 85 -1.75 9.45 23.62
C ASP A 85 -2.52 8.14 23.36
N PRO A 86 -2.74 7.29 24.39
CA PRO A 86 -3.49 6.05 24.22
C PRO A 86 -4.97 6.27 23.85
N ASN A 87 -5.50 7.48 23.97
CA ASN A 87 -6.89 7.80 23.59
C ASN A 87 -7.01 8.23 22.13
N ILE A 88 -5.91 8.49 21.44
CA ILE A 88 -5.88 8.84 20.02
C ILE A 88 -5.33 7.64 19.26
N ASP A 89 -6.23 6.89 18.62
CA ASP A 89 -5.83 5.79 17.74
C ASP A 89 -5.05 6.32 16.54
N ASP A 90 -3.76 5.98 16.44
CA ASP A 90 -2.98 6.17 15.23
C ASP A 90 -3.54 5.24 14.13
N PRO A 91 -4.12 5.80 13.05
CA PRO A 91 -4.72 4.99 11.99
C PRO A 91 -3.75 3.99 11.36
N PHE A 92 -2.47 4.34 11.30
CA PHE A 92 -1.44 3.46 10.75
C PHE A 92 -1.17 2.27 11.67
N GLU A 93 -1.05 2.49 12.98
CA GLU A 93 -0.88 1.39 13.94
C GLU A 93 -2.14 0.51 14.03
N LEU A 94 -3.33 1.10 13.93
CA LEU A 94 -4.59 0.35 13.85
C LEU A 94 -4.63 -0.51 12.58
N PHE A 95 -4.27 0.05 11.42
CA PHE A 95 -4.17 -0.71 10.18
C PHE A 95 -3.17 -1.86 10.32
N MET A 96 -1.98 -1.59 10.82
CA MET A 96 -0.91 -2.58 10.93
C MET A 96 -1.17 -3.67 11.98
N SER A 97 -2.05 -3.44 12.95
CA SER A 97 -2.44 -4.42 13.97
C SER A 97 -3.65 -5.25 13.56
N SER A 98 -4.64 -4.63 12.92
CA SER A 98 -5.93 -5.27 12.58
C SER A 98 -5.96 -5.89 11.17
N THR A 99 -5.08 -5.49 10.27
CA THR A 99 -5.04 -5.99 8.89
C THR A 99 -4.06 -7.16 8.77
N ASN A 100 -4.42 -8.14 7.93
CA ASN A 100 -3.49 -9.18 7.51
C ASN A 100 -2.57 -8.62 6.41
N VAL A 101 -1.33 -8.26 6.81
CA VAL A 101 -0.33 -7.71 5.90
C VAL A 101 0.81 -8.72 5.73
N ARG A 102 1.02 -9.17 4.49
CA ARG A 102 2.17 -9.97 4.09
C ARG A 102 3.26 -9.06 3.55
N PHE A 103 4.37 -9.00 4.26
CA PHE A 103 5.57 -8.29 3.81
C PHE A 103 6.40 -9.19 2.91
N CYS A 104 6.81 -8.68 1.76
CA CYS A 104 7.58 -9.41 0.77
C CYS A 104 8.71 -8.53 0.24
N TYR A 105 9.95 -9.02 0.28
CA TYR A 105 11.02 -8.32 -0.44
C TYR A 105 10.84 -8.50 -1.94
N TYR A 106 11.20 -7.51 -2.74
CA TYR A 106 11.12 -7.62 -4.21
C TYR A 106 11.90 -8.82 -4.78
N LYS A 107 13.08 -9.10 -4.22
CA LYS A 107 13.88 -10.29 -4.58
C LYS A 107 13.15 -11.62 -4.32
N ASP A 108 12.21 -11.61 -3.37
CA ASP A 108 11.43 -12.78 -2.95
C ASP A 108 10.01 -12.78 -3.56
N SER A 109 9.75 -11.93 -4.56
CA SER A 109 8.43 -11.80 -5.24
C SER A 109 7.92 -13.10 -5.88
N HIS A 110 8.80 -14.07 -6.16
CA HIS A 110 8.39 -15.38 -6.64
C HIS A 110 7.62 -16.19 -5.58
N THR A 111 7.80 -15.89 -4.29
CA THR A 111 7.16 -16.61 -3.18
C THR A 111 5.69 -16.26 -2.98
N VAL A 112 5.18 -15.25 -3.69
CA VAL A 112 3.78 -14.82 -3.58
C VAL A 112 2.94 -15.22 -4.80
N LEU A 113 3.53 -15.92 -5.76
CA LEU A 113 2.79 -16.51 -6.88
C LEU A 113 1.74 -17.51 -6.35
N GLY A 114 0.55 -17.50 -6.94
CA GLY A 114 -0.59 -18.30 -6.51
C GLY A 114 -1.31 -17.78 -5.25
N MET A 115 -0.85 -16.67 -4.66
CA MET A 115 -1.59 -15.99 -3.61
C MET A 115 -2.60 -14.99 -4.20
N THR A 116 -3.72 -14.82 -3.50
CA THR A 116 -4.71 -13.78 -3.82
C THR A 116 -4.82 -12.80 -2.66
N THR A 117 -4.72 -11.52 -2.96
CA THR A 117 -4.81 -10.41 -2.00
C THR A 117 -5.78 -9.34 -2.48
N GLY A 118 -6.34 -8.60 -1.52
CA GLY A 118 -7.25 -7.49 -1.83
C GLY A 118 -6.53 -6.20 -2.20
N MET A 119 -5.30 -6.04 -1.73
CA MET A 119 -4.49 -4.85 -2.00
C MET A 119 -3.01 -5.20 -2.13
N CYS A 120 -2.31 -4.58 -3.07
CA CYS A 120 -0.86 -4.66 -3.22
C CYS A 120 -0.23 -3.27 -3.08
N VAL A 121 0.85 -3.15 -2.31
CA VAL A 121 1.62 -1.92 -2.13
C VAL A 121 3.03 -2.15 -2.64
N LEU A 122 3.48 -1.28 -3.54
CA LEU A 122 4.81 -1.27 -4.15
C LEU A 122 5.53 0.01 -3.68
N GLN A 123 6.46 -0.12 -2.73
CA GLN A 123 7.02 1.04 -2.03
C GLN A 123 8.18 1.73 -2.77
N ASP A 124 9.07 0.97 -3.41
CA ASP A 124 10.33 1.49 -3.93
C ASP A 124 10.39 1.26 -5.45
N PHE A 125 9.78 2.19 -6.20
CA PHE A 125 9.64 2.11 -7.66
C PHE A 125 10.95 1.83 -8.39
N GLU A 126 12.06 2.42 -7.93
CA GLU A 126 13.37 2.29 -8.55
C GLU A 126 13.95 0.86 -8.52
N ALA A 127 13.33 -0.04 -7.75
CA ALA A 127 13.71 -1.44 -7.67
C ALA A 127 12.72 -2.38 -8.38
N ILE A 128 11.66 -1.84 -8.99
CA ILE A 128 10.65 -2.63 -9.68
C ILE A 128 11.13 -2.93 -11.09
N THR A 129 11.23 -4.23 -11.40
CA THR A 129 11.39 -4.72 -12.77
C THR A 129 10.05 -5.15 -13.33
N PRO A 130 9.88 -5.25 -14.67
CA PRO A 130 8.64 -5.75 -15.27
C PRO A 130 8.18 -7.09 -14.69
N ASN A 131 9.12 -8.01 -14.44
CA ASN A 131 8.80 -9.32 -13.86
C ASN A 131 8.28 -9.22 -12.40
N ILE A 132 8.86 -8.34 -11.58
CA ILE A 132 8.34 -8.09 -10.22
C ILE A 132 6.94 -7.49 -10.30
N LEU A 133 6.73 -6.53 -11.21
CA LEU A 133 5.42 -5.91 -11.41
C LEU A 133 4.37 -6.95 -11.79
N CYS A 134 4.65 -7.80 -12.78
CA CYS A 134 3.74 -8.87 -13.19
C CYS A 134 3.39 -9.80 -12.01
N ARG A 135 4.40 -10.33 -11.30
CA ARG A 135 4.20 -11.26 -10.17
C ARG A 135 3.37 -10.66 -9.05
N THR A 136 3.52 -9.37 -8.77
CA THR A 136 2.82 -8.71 -7.67
C THR A 136 1.41 -8.27 -8.07
N VAL A 137 1.23 -7.73 -9.27
CA VAL A 137 -0.07 -7.30 -9.81
C VAL A 137 -1.01 -8.47 -10.07
N GLU A 138 -0.48 -9.63 -10.47
CA GLU A 138 -1.27 -10.85 -10.69
C GLU A 138 -1.93 -11.34 -9.39
N THR A 139 -1.29 -11.13 -8.22
CA THR A 139 -1.84 -11.56 -6.93
C THR A 139 -3.03 -10.74 -6.45
N VAL A 140 -3.39 -9.66 -7.14
CA VAL A 140 -4.50 -8.79 -6.72
C VAL A 140 -5.81 -9.28 -7.35
N GLN A 141 -6.82 -9.53 -6.54
CA GLN A 141 -8.15 -9.93 -7.02
C GLN A 141 -8.84 -8.81 -7.81
N GLY A 142 -9.85 -9.18 -8.61
CA GLY A 142 -10.80 -8.22 -9.19
C GLY A 142 -11.48 -7.39 -8.10
N GLY A 143 -11.64 -6.08 -8.34
CA GLY A 143 -12.07 -5.11 -7.33
C GLY A 143 -11.01 -4.72 -6.31
N GLY A 144 -9.78 -5.27 -6.41
CA GLY A 144 -8.66 -4.92 -5.55
C GLY A 144 -7.96 -3.62 -5.94
N ILE A 145 -7.03 -3.20 -5.08
CA ILE A 145 -6.24 -1.97 -5.24
C ILE A 145 -4.75 -2.29 -5.37
N ILE A 146 -4.10 -1.74 -6.40
CA ILE A 146 -2.64 -1.70 -6.50
C ILE A 146 -2.19 -0.26 -6.20
N CYS A 147 -1.24 -0.10 -5.29
CA CYS A 147 -0.65 1.18 -4.93
C CYS A 147 0.85 1.19 -5.23
N LEU A 148 1.29 2.11 -6.07
CA LEU A 148 2.70 2.43 -6.28
C LEU A 148 3.05 3.70 -5.50
N LEU A 149 4.06 3.63 -4.64
CA LEU A 149 4.53 4.77 -3.88
C LEU A 149 5.76 5.38 -4.56
N LEU A 150 5.74 6.69 -4.74
CA LEU A 150 6.86 7.50 -5.23
C LEU A 150 7.20 8.53 -4.16
N ARG A 151 8.47 8.65 -3.78
CA ARG A 151 8.88 9.65 -2.76
C ARG A 151 8.82 11.08 -3.31
N SER A 152 9.21 11.28 -4.56
CA SER A 152 9.36 12.61 -5.16
C SER A 152 8.82 12.68 -6.60
N PHE A 153 8.55 13.91 -7.06
CA PHE A 153 8.22 14.16 -8.47
C PHE A 153 9.37 13.83 -9.43
N ALA A 154 10.62 13.90 -8.97
CA ALA A 154 11.77 13.47 -9.80
C ALA A 154 11.66 11.98 -10.17
N SER A 155 11.14 11.14 -9.27
CA SER A 155 10.85 9.73 -9.55
C SER A 155 9.71 9.54 -10.57
N LEU A 156 8.79 10.51 -10.65
CA LEU A 156 7.74 10.53 -11.68
C LEU A 156 8.29 10.96 -13.05
N GLN A 157 9.18 11.96 -13.10
CA GLN A 157 9.86 12.34 -14.34
C GLN A 157 10.64 11.15 -14.91
N GLN A 158 11.37 10.41 -14.08
CA GLN A 158 12.02 9.16 -14.51
C GLN A 158 11.03 8.12 -15.08
N LEU A 159 9.81 8.02 -14.54
CA LEU A 159 8.75 7.17 -15.10
C LEU A 159 8.31 7.66 -16.48
N TYR A 160 8.14 8.97 -16.65
CA TYR A 160 7.80 9.57 -17.94
C TYR A 160 8.91 9.39 -18.98
N ASP A 161 10.18 9.57 -18.58
CA ASP A 161 11.34 9.41 -19.46
C ASP A 161 11.49 7.95 -19.91
N LEU A 162 11.25 6.98 -19.02
CA LEU A 162 11.22 5.55 -19.37
C LEU A 162 10.12 5.21 -20.38
N SER A 163 9.04 6.01 -20.44
CA SER A 163 7.93 5.85 -21.39
C SER A 163 8.13 6.63 -22.70
N MET A 164 9.07 7.57 -22.76
CA MET A 164 9.38 8.32 -23.98
C MET A 164 10.51 7.68 -24.79
N ASP A 165 11.31 6.81 -24.18
CA ASP A 165 12.35 6.01 -24.85
C ASP A 165 11.77 4.71 -25.46
N ILE A 166 10.68 4.84 -26.23
CA ILE A 166 10.08 3.73 -27.02
C ILE A 166 10.77 3.60 -28.40
N HIS A 167 11.88 4.31 -28.61
CA HIS A 167 12.70 4.25 -29.81
C HIS A 167 14.15 3.95 -29.42
N GLY A 168 14.37 2.72 -28.97
CA GLY A 168 15.65 2.03 -29.13
C GLY A 168 15.64 1.21 -30.41
#